data_AF-A0A2V5LRJ6-F1
#
_entry.id   AF-A0A2V5LRJ6-F1
#
_cell.length_a   1.000
_cell.length_b   1.000
_cell.length_c   1.000
_cell.angle_alpha   90.00
_cell.angle_beta   90.00
_cell.angle_gamma   90.00
#
_symmetry.space_group_name_H-M   'P 1'
#
loop_
_entity.id
_entity.type
_entity.pdbx_description
1 polymer ?
#
loop_
_entity_poly.entity_id
_entity_poly.type
_entity_poly.pdbx_seq_one_letter_code
_entity_poly.pdbx_strand_id
1 'polypeptide(L)' 'MRDLLGDEIVADDPNSIAAHSGDKWFATHSPEVVVFARSTEDVSNLLQFASREKVPVTARGGGFGY' A
#
# COMPACT_ATOMS: atom_id res chain seq x y z
N MET A 1 -0.28 -12.11 -3.65
CA MET A 1 -1.05 -10.87 -3.35
C MET A 1 -2.02 -10.55 -4.48
N ARG A 2 -1.57 -10.47 -5.74
CA ARG A 2 -2.46 -10.31 -6.91
C ARG A 2 -3.53 -11.41 -7.01
N ASP A 3 -3.16 -12.66 -6.72
CA ASP A 3 -4.14 -13.77 -6.65
C ASP A 3 -5.21 -13.62 -5.55
N LEU A 4 -4.92 -12.84 -4.51
CA LEU A 4 -5.83 -12.62 -3.37
C LEU A 4 -6.73 -11.40 -3.58
N LEU A 5 -6.17 -10.33 -4.15
CA LEU A 5 -6.80 -9.01 -4.22
C LEU A 5 -7.23 -8.60 -5.64
N GLY A 6 -6.85 -9.38 -6.64
CA GLY A 6 -6.95 -8.99 -8.05
C GLY A 6 -5.82 -8.05 -8.46
N ASP A 7 -5.61 -7.96 -9.77
CA ASP A 7 -4.50 -7.19 -10.36
C ASP A 7 -4.76 -5.67 -10.35
N GLU A 8 -6.04 -5.28 -10.41
CA GLU A 8 -6.45 -3.88 -10.61
C GLU A 8 -6.14 -2.94 -9.46
N ILE A 9 -5.99 -3.48 -8.25
CA ILE A 9 -5.77 -2.67 -7.04
C ILE A 9 -4.35 -2.78 -6.50
N VAL A 10 -3.45 -3.47 -7.22
CA VAL A 10 -2.05 -3.68 -6.83
C VAL A 10 -1.14 -2.96 -7.82
N ALA A 11 -0.44 -1.94 -7.34
CA ALA A 11 0.50 -1.15 -8.14
C ALA A 11 1.94 -1.32 -7.63
N ASP A 12 2.81 -1.78 -8.51
CA ASP A 12 4.26 -1.96 -8.33
C ASP A 12 5.07 -1.19 -9.39
N ASP A 13 4.40 -0.36 -10.20
CA ASP A 13 5.07 0.46 -11.20
C ASP A 13 5.85 1.62 -10.53
N PRO A 14 6.98 2.05 -11.12
CA PRO A 14 7.85 3.05 -10.51
C PRO A 14 7.18 4.38 -10.18
N ASN A 15 6.18 4.80 -10.98
CA ASN A 15 5.50 6.08 -10.76
C ASN A 15 4.59 5.99 -9.53
N SER A 16 3.83 4.91 -9.41
CA SER A 16 2.99 4.66 -8.22
C SER A 16 3.83 4.57 -6.96
N ILE A 17 4.96 3.83 -6.98
CA ILE A 17 5.87 3.74 -5.83
C ILE A 17 6.41 5.12 -5.46
N ALA A 18 6.94 5.88 -6.43
CA ALA A 18 7.50 7.21 -6.19
C ALA A 18 6.45 8.17 -5.61
N ALA A 19 5.22 8.19 -6.14
CA ALA A 19 4.14 9.05 -5.68
C ALA A 19 3.67 8.77 -4.23
N HIS A 20 3.96 7.57 -3.71
CA HIS A 20 3.53 7.14 -2.38
C HIS A 20 4.68 6.89 -1.40
N SER A 21 5.91 7.27 -1.77
CA SER A 21 7.13 7.06 -0.95
C SER A 21 7.31 8.05 0.21
N GLY A 22 6.47 9.08 0.33
CA GLY A 22 6.63 10.11 1.36
C GLY A 22 5.37 10.93 1.57
N ASP A 23 5.36 11.79 2.57
CA ASP A 23 4.30 12.76 2.84
C ASP A 23 4.82 14.21 2.68
N LYS A 24 4.30 15.17 3.44
CA LYS A 24 4.77 16.56 3.39
C LYS A 24 6.06 16.77 4.19
N TRP A 25 6.43 15.83 5.04
CA TRP A 25 7.71 15.82 5.71
C TRP A 25 8.84 15.47 4.73
N PHE A 26 10.07 15.81 5.08
CA PHE A 26 11.23 15.58 4.22
C PHE A 26 11.67 14.11 4.17
N ALA A 27 11.24 13.28 5.13
CA ALA A 27 11.61 11.88 5.16
C ALA A 27 10.80 11.09 4.13
N THR A 28 11.47 10.21 3.40
CA THR A 28 10.84 9.34 2.41
C THR A 28 11.36 7.91 2.58
N HIS A 29 10.48 6.94 2.33
CA HIS A 29 10.80 5.53 2.26
C HIS A 29 9.90 4.87 1.22
N SER A 30 10.51 4.28 0.19
CA SER A 30 9.76 3.68 -0.91
C SER A 30 9.17 2.33 -0.52
N PRO A 31 7.85 2.11 -0.70
CA PRO A 31 7.26 0.79 -0.52
C PRO A 31 7.64 -0.14 -1.69
N GLU A 32 7.54 -1.45 -1.49
CA GLU A 32 7.62 -2.42 -2.59
C GLU A 32 6.34 -2.45 -3.43
N VAL A 33 5.20 -2.11 -2.84
CA VAL A 33 3.88 -2.17 -3.49
C VAL A 33 2.90 -1.20 -2.84
N VAL A 34 2.00 -0.65 -3.64
CA VAL A 34 0.86 0.18 -3.21
C VAL A 34 -0.43 -0.55 -3.51
N VAL A 35 -1.34 -0.60 -2.53
CA VAL A 35 -2.66 -1.23 -2.70
C VAL A 35 -3.76 -0.15 -2.63
N PHE A 36 -4.50 0.02 -3.72
CA PHE A 36 -5.64 0.94 -3.83
C PHE A 36 -6.95 0.21 -3.51
N ALA A 37 -7.07 -0.26 -2.26
CA ALA A 37 -8.25 -0.98 -1.79
C ALA A 37 -9.54 -0.19 -2.07
N ARG A 38 -10.58 -0.87 -2.59
CA ARG A 38 -11.87 -0.27 -2.98
C ARG A 38 -13.00 -0.63 -2.02
N SER A 39 -12.76 -1.60 -1.14
CA SER A 39 -13.72 -2.07 -0.15
C SER A 39 -13.07 -2.38 1.21
N THR A 40 -13.89 -2.53 2.25
CA THR A 40 -13.43 -3.00 3.56
C THR A 40 -12.99 -4.45 3.53
N GLU A 41 -13.52 -5.24 2.59
CA GLU A 41 -13.13 -6.64 2.36
C GLU A 41 -11.71 -6.72 1.80
N ASP A 42 -11.35 -5.87 0.84
CA ASP A 42 -9.99 -5.78 0.29
C ASP A 42 -8.97 -5.48 1.41
N VAL A 43 -9.28 -4.49 2.25
CA VAL A 43 -8.44 -4.12 3.40
C VAL A 43 -8.31 -5.30 4.37
N SER A 44 -9.43 -5.96 4.70
CA SER A 44 -9.44 -7.08 5.64
C SER A 44 -8.63 -8.27 5.12
N ASN A 45 -8.73 -8.58 3.83
CA ASN A 45 -7.98 -9.65 3.19
C ASN A 45 -6.47 -9.32 3.11
N LEU A 46 -6.13 -8.08 2.74
CA LEU A 46 -4.75 -7.61 2.71
C LEU A 46 -4.08 -7.70 4.09
N LEU A 47 -4.74 -7.19 5.13
CA LEU A 47 -4.17 -7.16 6.48
C LEU A 47 -4.03 -8.57 7.07
N GLN A 48 -4.97 -9.48 6.79
CA GLN A 48 -4.84 -10.88 7.19
C GLN A 48 -3.63 -11.55 6.52
N PHE A 49 -3.46 -11.34 5.21
CA PHE A 49 -2.29 -11.83 4.47
C PHE A 49 -0.99 -11.25 5.04
N ALA A 50 -0.91 -9.93 5.16
CA ALA A 50 0.29 -9.24 5.64
C ALA A 50 0.67 -9.65 7.07
N SER A 51 -0.31 -9.83 7.95
CA SER A 51 -0.10 -10.31 9.32
C SER A 51 0.45 -11.74 9.37
N ARG A 52 -0.04 -12.61 8.49
CA ARG A 52 0.45 -14.00 8.35
C ARG A 52 1.88 -14.04 7.83
N GLU A 53 2.16 -13.29 6.76
CA GLU A 53 3.48 -13.26 6.11
C GLU A 53 4.49 -12.31 6.78
N LYS A 54 4.07 -11.59 7.83
CA LYS A 54 4.88 -10.58 8.54
C LYS A 54 5.39 -9.45 7.65
N VAL A 55 4.56 -9.06 6.68
CA VAL A 55 4.82 -7.90 5.83
C VAL A 55 4.32 -6.63 6.53
N PRO A 56 5.17 -5.61 6.72
CA PRO A 56 4.73 -4.34 7.29
C PRO A 56 3.73 -3.64 6.36
N VAL A 57 2.74 -2.97 6.96
CA VAL A 57 1.73 -2.19 6.21
C VAL A 57 1.65 -0.80 6.79
N THR A 58 1.84 0.21 5.94
CA THR A 58 1.65 1.62 6.30
C THR A 58 0.35 2.12 5.68
N ALA A 59 -0.64 2.40 6.52
CA ALA A 59 -1.87 3.03 6.08
C ALA A 59 -1.59 4.48 5.62
N ARG A 60 -2.16 4.87 4.48
CA ARG A 60 -1.97 6.20 3.90
C ARG A 60 -3.31 6.79 3.46
N GLY A 61 -3.59 8.00 3.93
CA GLY A 61 -4.69 8.85 3.43
C GLY A 61 -4.22 9.75 2.30
N GLY A 62 -4.41 11.07 2.44
CA GLY A 62 -3.98 12.06 1.44
C GLY A 62 -2.46 12.33 1.36
N GLY A 63 -1.64 11.70 2.20
CA GLY A 63 -0.18 11.89 2.16
C GLY A 63 0.31 13.26 2.66
N PHE A 64 -0.42 13.88 3.60
CA PHE A 64 -0.12 15.22 4.12
C PHE A 64 0.35 15.23 5.60
N GLY A 65 0.89 14.12 6.09
CA GLY A 65 1.55 14.07 7.40
C GLY A 65 2.78 15.00 7.47
N TYR A 66 3.12 15.44 8.68
CA TYR A 66 4.30 16.24 9.01
C TYR A 66 5.15 15.49 10.04
#